data_AF-A0A2A8R6A7-F1
#
_entry.id   AF-A0A2A8R6A7-F1
#
_cell.length_a   1.000
_cell.length_b   1.000
_cell.length_c   1.000
_cell.angle_alpha   90.00
_cell.angle_beta   90.00
_cell.angle_gamma   90.00
#
_symmetry.space_group_name_H-M   'P 1'
#
loop_
_entity.id
_entity.type
_entity.pdbx_description
1 polymer ?
#
loop_
_entity_poly.entity_id
_entity_poly.type
_entity_poly.pdbx_seq_one_letter_code
_entity_poly.pdbx_strand_id
1 'polypeptide(L)' 'MVFKNEKELNKAFEAAKASLEIEGMTVTKEMEKVIKERVAGKITHEQLIVLADAIARRK' A
#
# COMPACT_ATOMS: atom_id res chain seq x y z
N MET A 1 4.30 5.68 12.31
CA MET A 1 5.63 5.68 11.67
C MET A 1 5.69 6.88 10.73
N VAL A 2 6.71 7.74 10.86
CA VAL A 2 6.88 8.93 10.01
C VAL A 2 8.11 8.68 9.14
N PHE A 3 7.92 8.49 7.84
CA PHE A 3 9.02 8.35 6.88
C PHE A 3 9.65 9.72 6.64
N LYS A 4 10.98 9.80 6.59
CA LYS A 4 11.70 11.07 6.47
C LYS A 4 11.69 11.63 5.05
N ASN A 5 11.51 10.76 4.05
CA ASN A 5 11.42 11.12 2.64
C ASN A 5 10.80 9.97 1.80
N GLU A 6 10.52 10.25 0.53
CA GLU A 6 9.96 9.28 -0.42
C GLU A 6 10.87 8.07 -0.64
N LYS A 7 12.19 8.24 -0.60
CA LYS A 7 13.14 7.14 -0.79
C LYS A 7 13.04 6.11 0.34
N GLU A 8 12.95 6.56 1.59
CA GLU A 8 12.76 5.71 2.75
C GLU A 8 11.41 4.98 2.69
N LEU A 9 10.34 5.70 2.33
CA LEU A 9 9.02 5.13 2.13
C LEU A 9 9.04 4.04 1.04
N ASN A 10 9.61 4.34 -0.13
CA ASN A 10 9.69 3.37 -1.22
C ASN A 10 10.49 2.13 -0.81
N LYS A 11 11.60 2.28 -0.08
CA LYS A 11 12.39 1.15 0.41
C LYS A 11 11.58 0.26 1.38
N ALA A 12 10.84 0.86 2.30
CA ALA A 12 9.96 0.11 3.21
C ALA A 12 8.82 -0.59 2.44
N PHE A 13 8.31 0.07 1.39
CA PHE A 13 7.26 -0.49 0.55
C PHE A 13 7.73 -1.70 -0.26
N GLU A 14 8.92 -1.63 -0.87
CA GLU A 14 9.51 -2.78 -1.57
C GLU A 14 9.79 -3.95 -0.62
N ALA A 15 10.26 -3.69 0.59
CA ALA A 15 10.45 -4.74 1.60
C ALA A 15 9.12 -5.41 1.98
N ALA A 16 8.04 -4.63 2.14
CA ALA A 16 6.71 -5.16 2.44
C ALA A 16 6.16 -6.00 1.26
N LYS A 17 6.34 -5.55 0.01
CA LYS A 17 5.96 -6.34 -1.18
C LYS A 17 6.67 -7.69 -1.21
N ALA A 18 8.01 -7.68 -1.05
CA ALA A 18 8.80 -8.91 -1.07
C ALA A 18 8.34 -9.89 0.02
N SER A 19 7.99 -9.39 1.22
CA SER A 19 7.44 -10.23 2.28
C SER A 19 6.10 -10.88 1.90
N LEU A 20 5.21 -10.13 1.24
CA LEU A 20 3.92 -10.64 0.79
C LEU A 20 4.06 -11.62 -0.38
N GLU A 21 5.03 -11.40 -1.27
CA GLU A 21 5.32 -12.31 -2.38
C GLU A 21 5.81 -13.69 -1.89
N ILE A 22 6.55 -13.75 -0.78
CA ILE A 22 6.92 -15.01 -0.12
C ILE A 22 5.67 -15.82 0.29
N GLU A 23 4.60 -15.13 0.68
CA GLU A 23 3.32 -15.74 1.07
C GLU A 23 2.40 -16.01 -0.15
N GLY A 24 2.88 -15.81 -1.38
CA GLY A 24 2.09 -15.97 -2.60
C GLY A 24 1.10 -14.83 -2.84
N MET A 25 1.25 -13.70 -2.14
CA MET A 25 0.40 -12.52 -2.30
C MET A 25 1.09 -11.50 -3.21
N THR A 26 0.35 -10.89 -4.14
CA THR A 26 0.87 -9.84 -5.02
C THR A 26 0.18 -8.51 -4.76
N VAL A 27 0.96 -7.48 -4.47
CA VAL A 27 0.47 -6.09 -4.36
C VAL A 27 0.42 -5.47 -5.76
N THR A 28 -0.78 -5.14 -6.23
CA THR A 28 -0.95 -4.47 -7.54
C THR A 28 -0.49 -3.01 -7.47
N LYS A 29 -0.21 -2.41 -8.64
CA LYS A 29 0.08 -0.96 -8.75
C LYS A 29 -1.04 -0.08 -8.20
N GLU A 30 -2.30 -0.52 -8.36
CA GLU A 30 -3.46 0.19 -7.84
C GLU A 30 -3.46 0.16 -6.30
N MET A 31 -3.23 -1.00 -5.71
CA MET A 31 -3.12 -1.15 -4.25
C MET A 31 -1.95 -0.33 -3.69
N GLU A 32 -0.80 -0.32 -4.37
CA GLU A 32 0.34 0.52 -4.01
C GLU A 32 0.00 2.00 -3.97
N LYS A 33 -0.74 2.50 -4.96
CA LYS A 33 -1.15 3.90 -5.01
C LYS A 33 -2.00 4.27 -3.79
N VAL A 34 -3.00 3.47 -3.46
CA VAL A 34 -3.92 3.75 -2.33
C VAL A 34 -3.16 3.72 -0.99
N ILE A 35 -2.23 2.77 -0.80
CA ILE A 35 -1.42 2.72 0.43
C ILE A 35 -0.54 3.98 0.55
N LYS A 36 0.08 4.43 -0.55
CA LYS A 36 0.88 5.67 -0.55
C LYS A 36 0.04 6.91 -0.26
N GLU A 37 -1.20 6.99 -0.78
CA GLU A 37 -2.13 8.07 -0.47
C GLU A 37 -2.50 8.12 1.02
N ARG A 38 -2.70 6.96 1.66
CA ARG A 38 -2.90 6.92 3.12
C ARG A 38 -1.65 7.39 3.85
N VAL A 39 -0.47 6.90 3.49
CA VAL A 39 0.78 7.30 4.17
C VAL A 39 1.01 8.81 4.04
N ALA A 40 0.69 9.39 2.88
CA ALA A 40 0.76 10.83 2.64
C ALA A 40 -0.35 11.65 3.34
N GLY A 41 -1.29 11.01 4.04
CA GLY A 41 -2.40 11.67 4.73
C GLY A 41 -3.50 12.20 3.81
N LYS A 42 -3.52 11.80 2.53
CA LYS A 42 -4.53 12.22 1.55
C LYS A 42 -5.87 11.53 1.74
N ILE A 43 -5.86 10.31 2.30
CA ILE A 43 -7.04 9.52 2.63
C ILE A 43 -6.96 9.01 4.05
N THR A 44 -8.12 8.77 4.67
CA THR A 44 -8.22 8.15 6.01
C THR A 44 -7.95 6.66 5.96
N HIS A 45 -7.85 6.03 7.14
CA HIS A 45 -7.72 4.57 7.22
C HIS A 45 -8.99 3.85 6.76
N GLU A 46 -10.16 4.40 7.07
CA GLU A 46 -11.46 3.87 6.63
C GLU A 46 -11.59 3.92 5.10
N GLN A 47 -11.17 5.03 4.48
CA GLN A 47 -11.13 5.15 3.02
C GLN A 47 -10.17 4.14 2.38
N LEU A 48 -9.00 3.89 3.00
CA LEU A 48 -8.09 2.83 2.57
C LEU A 48 -8.77 1.46 2.57
N ILE A 49 -9.49 1.10 3.65
CA ILE A 49 -10.19 -0.19 3.76
C ILE A 49 -11.22 -0.35 2.63
N VAL A 50 -12.06 0.66 2.41
CA VAL A 50 -13.10 0.64 1.38
C VAL A 50 -12.49 0.51 -0.03
N LEU A 51 -11.45 1.28 -0.33
CA LEU A 51 -10.77 1.22 -1.62
C LEU A 51 -10.07 -0.13 -1.83
N ALA A 52 -9.39 -0.66 -0.80
CA ALA A 52 -8.72 -1.94 -0.86
C ALA A 52 -9.71 -3.11 -1.09
N ASP A 53 -10.86 -3.12 -0.40
CA ASP A 53 -11.92 -4.11 -0.60
C ASP A 53 -12.50 -4.01 -2.02
N ALA A 54 -12.78 -2.80 -2.51
CA ALA A 54 -13.26 -2.58 -3.86
C ALA A 54 -12.27 -3.06 -4.93
N ILE A 55 -10.95 -2.86 -4.73
CA ILE A 55 -9.91 -3.36 -5.63
C ILE A 55 -9.86 -4.89 -5.59
N ALA A 56 -9.93 -5.50 -4.41
CA ALA A 56 -9.86 -6.94 -4.24
C ALA A 56 -11.02 -7.68 -4.92
N ARG A 57 -12.24 -7.12 -4.88
CA ARG A 57 -13.45 -7.71 -5.50
C ARG A 57 -13.52 -7.61 -7.03
N ARG A 58 -12.64 -6.84 -7.68
CA ARG A 58 -12.59 -6.72 -9.15
C ARG A 58 -11.80 -7.85 -9.82
N LYS A 59 -11.08 -8.66 -9.04
CA LYS A 59 -10.42 -9.88 -9.50
C LYS A 59 -11.35 -11.07 -9.40
#